data_AF-A0A2E9RW77-F1
#
_entry.id   AF-A0A2E9RW77-F1
#
_cell.length_a   1.000
_cell.length_b   1.000
_cell.length_c   1.000
_cell.angle_alpha   90.00
_cell.angle_beta   90.00
_cell.angle_gamma   90.00
#
_symmetry.space_group_name_H-M   'P 1'
#
loop_
_entity.id
_entity.type
_entity.pdbx_description
1 polymer ?
#
loop_
_entity_poly.entity_id
_entity_poly.type
_entity_poly.pdbx_seq_one_letter_code
_entity_poly.pdbx_strand_id
1 'polypeptide(L)'
;MAGSGVWAFAQPFSIQVIGLHALTGFIFIAVIGLHIANNFVPLKKYLKNRVVWLVAALTGGLGALFYFQPSPVKAVLGLSGNLGPALDRFEMTEEGMKYDFTPSPSYKLSLDIRTGSTYSLKNPPRLAVWLENQSFYHIKTLYASESEDIKEMLPYWAFKVKGWEEAKKEAEETGVDLNESVDAVSGATENGSFDPADYIVPGETNSSMPYRVMIEINQPADPTEKMEDQPSLIYQVEVDNYDPRTFQLLELVGYPVKEKNEEGEEEWAIYYVDERFGSAMSLVDSALLRIDRSQQ
;
A
#
# COMPACT_ATOMS: atom_id res chain seq x y z
N MET A 1 -23.81 -14.24 13.66
CA MET A 1 -24.05 -13.36 12.50
C MET A 1 -24.26 -11.91 12.89
N ALA A 2 -25.45 -11.47 13.32
CA ALA A 2 -25.69 -10.03 13.54
C ALA A 2 -24.82 -9.44 14.67
N GLY A 3 -24.80 -10.06 15.86
CA GLY A 3 -24.01 -9.56 16.99
C GLY A 3 -22.49 -9.55 16.72
N SER A 4 -21.96 -10.65 16.17
CA SER A 4 -20.55 -10.72 15.77
C SER A 4 -20.20 -9.77 14.63
N GLY A 5 -21.16 -9.45 13.74
CA GLY A 5 -20.98 -8.48 12.66
C GLY A 5 -20.96 -7.03 13.14
N VAL A 6 -21.83 -6.66 14.09
CA VAL A 6 -21.82 -5.32 14.71
C VAL A 6 -20.57 -5.12 15.55
N TRP A 7 -20.18 -6.14 16.33
CA TRP A 7 -18.91 -6.12 17.06
C TRP A 7 -17.76 -5.98 16.07
N ALA A 8 -17.73 -6.82 15.05
CA ALA A 8 -16.72 -6.73 14.00
C ALA A 8 -16.74 -5.36 13.34
N PHE A 9 -17.85 -4.64 13.17
CA PHE A 9 -17.83 -3.30 12.58
C PHE A 9 -17.30 -2.21 13.53
N ALA A 10 -17.59 -2.30 14.83
CA ALA A 10 -17.35 -1.21 15.78
C ALA A 10 -15.98 -1.26 16.51
N GLN A 11 -15.21 -2.35 16.37
CA GLN A 11 -13.96 -2.56 17.12
C GLN A 11 -12.77 -2.72 16.17
N PRO A 12 -11.53 -2.47 16.65
CA PRO A 12 -10.32 -2.78 15.90
C PRO A 12 -10.30 -4.22 15.40
N PHE A 13 -9.60 -4.45 14.29
CA PHE A 13 -9.50 -5.78 13.67
C PHE A 13 -9.05 -6.84 14.66
N SER A 14 -9.77 -7.96 14.67
CA SER A 14 -9.42 -9.15 15.45
C SER A 14 -9.71 -10.39 14.63
N ILE A 15 -8.67 -11.18 14.40
CA ILE A 15 -8.77 -12.49 13.70
C ILE A 15 -9.79 -13.38 14.39
N GLN A 16 -9.87 -13.33 15.73
CA GLN A 16 -10.81 -14.15 16.50
C GLN A 16 -12.27 -13.74 16.24
N VAL A 17 -12.57 -12.43 16.27
CA VAL A 17 -13.93 -11.91 16.06
C VAL A 17 -14.40 -12.15 14.63
N ILE A 18 -13.52 -11.90 13.66
CA ILE A 18 -13.82 -12.08 12.23
C ILE A 18 -13.90 -13.56 11.87
N GLY A 19 -12.99 -14.39 12.39
CA GLY A 19 -13.03 -15.84 12.25
C GLY A 19 -14.32 -16.43 12.82
N LEU A 20 -14.76 -15.98 14.00
CA LEU A 20 -16.04 -16.37 14.58
C LEU A 20 -17.23 -15.93 13.69
N HIS A 21 -17.22 -14.70 13.18
CA HIS A 21 -18.26 -14.22 12.27
C HIS A 21 -18.33 -15.06 10.99
N ALA A 22 -17.20 -15.27 10.32
CA ALA A 22 -17.11 -16.08 9.10
C ALA A 22 -17.55 -17.53 9.34
N LEU A 23 -17.06 -18.18 10.41
CA LEU A 23 -17.42 -19.55 10.76
C LEU A 23 -18.93 -19.69 11.01
N THR A 24 -19.51 -18.78 11.80
CA THR A 24 -20.96 -18.79 12.03
C THR A 24 -21.76 -18.54 10.75
N GLY A 25 -21.17 -17.83 9.78
CA GLY A 25 -21.76 -17.59 8.46
C GLY A 25 -21.80 -18.85 7.61
N PHE A 26 -20.68 -19.56 7.54
CA PHE A 26 -20.61 -20.84 6.83
C PHE A 26 -21.56 -21.88 7.41
N ILE A 27 -21.64 -21.98 8.75
CA ILE A 27 -22.61 -22.87 9.42
C ILE A 27 -24.05 -22.48 9.05
N PHE A 28 -24.36 -21.18 9.05
CA PHE A 28 -25.69 -20.69 8.70
C PHE A 28 -26.06 -21.02 7.24
N ILE A 29 -25.13 -20.83 6.30
CA ILE A 29 -25.32 -21.21 4.89
C ILE A 29 -25.55 -22.72 4.75
N ALA A 30 -24.79 -23.54 5.47
CA ALA A 30 -24.97 -25.00 5.45
C ALA A 30 -26.36 -25.40 5.95
N VAL A 31 -26.83 -24.80 7.04
CA VAL A 31 -28.18 -25.03 7.58
C VAL A 31 -29.26 -24.59 6.58
N ILE A 32 -29.09 -23.44 5.90
CA ILE A 32 -29.99 -23.01 4.83
C ILE A 32 -30.01 -24.04 3.69
N GLY A 33 -28.86 -24.54 3.26
CA GLY A 33 -28.76 -25.56 2.22
C GLY A 33 -29.52 -26.85 2.58
N LEU A 34 -29.30 -27.35 3.79
CA LEU A 34 -30.04 -28.50 4.32
C LEU A 34 -31.55 -28.22 4.42
N HIS A 35 -31.93 -27.03 4.86
CA HIS A 35 -33.33 -26.63 4.93
C HIS A 35 -34.01 -26.58 3.56
N ILE A 36 -33.32 -26.06 2.54
CA ILE A 36 -33.80 -26.03 1.15
C ILE A 36 -33.92 -27.45 0.60
N ALA A 37 -32.91 -28.30 0.80
CA ALA A 37 -32.94 -29.69 0.34
C ALA A 37 -34.12 -30.46 0.96
N ASN A 38 -34.34 -30.29 2.27
CA ASN A 38 -35.44 -30.92 2.99
C ASN A 38 -36.83 -30.41 2.55
N ASN A 39 -36.93 -29.17 2.05
CA ASN A 39 -38.21 -28.53 1.72
C ASN A 39 -38.35 -28.17 0.22
N PHE A 40 -37.61 -28.83 -0.66
CA PHE A 40 -37.49 -28.44 -2.06
C PHE A 40 -38.83 -28.42 -2.83
N VAL A 41 -39.68 -29.42 -2.60
CA VAL A 41 -40.98 -29.58 -3.28
C VAL A 41 -41.94 -28.41 -2.98
N PRO A 42 -42.19 -28.02 -1.71
CA PRO A 42 -42.99 -26.84 -1.41
C PRO A 42 -42.32 -25.53 -1.84
N LEU A 43 -40.98 -25.40 -1.74
CA LEU A 43 -40.23 -24.20 -2.18
C LEU A 43 -40.43 -23.89 -3.67
N LYS A 44 -40.51 -24.90 -4.54
CA LYS A 44 -40.75 -24.73 -5.97
C LYS A 44 -42.07 -24.02 -6.28
N LYS A 45 -43.08 -24.12 -5.41
CA LYS A 45 -44.36 -23.41 -5.57
C LYS A 45 -44.23 -21.91 -5.32
N TYR A 46 -43.33 -21.50 -4.43
CA TYR A 46 -43.09 -20.10 -4.10
C TYR A 46 -42.33 -19.33 -5.18
N LEU A 47 -41.56 -20.01 -6.03
CA LEU A 47 -40.89 -19.39 -7.20
C LEU A 47 -41.88 -18.77 -8.21
N LYS A 48 -43.16 -19.13 -8.16
CA LYS A 48 -44.21 -18.49 -8.98
C LYS A 48 -44.68 -17.16 -8.42
N ASN A 49 -44.33 -16.82 -7.18
CA ASN A 49 -44.71 -15.57 -6.53
C ASN A 49 -43.75 -14.45 -6.91
N ARG A 50 -44.28 -13.32 -7.38
CA ARG A 50 -43.52 -12.11 -7.74
C ARG A 50 -42.68 -11.57 -6.58
N VAL A 51 -43.11 -11.77 -5.34
CA VAL A 51 -42.37 -11.32 -4.15
C VAL A 51 -41.01 -12.01 -4.05
N VAL A 52 -40.90 -13.29 -4.43
CA VAL A 52 -39.61 -14.01 -4.38
C VAL A 52 -38.60 -13.41 -5.35
N TRP A 53 -39.04 -13.06 -6.55
CA TRP A 53 -38.19 -12.41 -7.54
C TRP A 53 -37.79 -10.99 -7.14
N LEU A 54 -38.69 -10.24 -6.49
CA LEU A 54 -38.37 -8.93 -5.94
C LEU A 54 -37.29 -9.04 -4.85
N VAL A 55 -37.45 -9.97 -3.91
CA VAL A 55 -36.45 -10.21 -2.84
C VAL A 55 -35.12 -10.67 -3.43
N ALA A 56 -35.13 -11.54 -4.44
CA ALA A 56 -33.92 -11.99 -5.13
C ALA A 56 -33.23 -10.83 -5.86
N ALA A 57 -33.99 -9.98 -6.56
CA ALA A 57 -33.48 -8.79 -7.22
C ALA A 57 -32.89 -7.78 -6.22
N LEU A 58 -33.56 -7.54 -5.10
CA LEU A 58 -33.05 -6.66 -4.03
C LEU A 58 -31.76 -7.21 -3.42
N THR A 59 -31.71 -8.52 -3.14
CA THR A 59 -30.52 -9.18 -2.58
C THR A 59 -29.36 -9.13 -3.56
N GLY A 60 -29.59 -9.42 -4.85
CA GLY A 60 -28.58 -9.30 -5.90
C GLY A 60 -28.13 -7.86 -6.12
N GLY A 61 -29.06 -6.90 -6.05
CA GLY A 61 -28.76 -5.47 -6.15
C GLY A 61 -27.91 -4.96 -4.99
N LEU A 62 -28.22 -5.36 -3.76
CA LEU A 62 -27.39 -5.07 -2.59
C LEU A 62 -26.01 -5.74 -2.72
N GLY A 63 -25.95 -6.98 -3.20
CA GLY A 63 -24.68 -7.67 -3.47
C GLY A 63 -23.82 -6.92 -4.49
N ALA A 64 -24.41 -6.47 -5.60
CA ALA A 64 -23.73 -5.67 -6.60
C ALA A 64 -23.30 -4.30 -6.04
N LEU A 65 -24.14 -3.64 -5.25
CA LEU A 65 -23.81 -2.37 -4.58
C LEU A 65 -22.59 -2.51 -3.66
N PHE A 66 -22.51 -3.61 -2.89
CA PHE A 66 -21.36 -3.92 -2.04
C PHE A 66 -20.13 -4.38 -2.83
N TYR A 67 -20.31 -4.99 -4.00
CA TYR A 67 -19.19 -5.39 -4.86
C TYR A 67 -18.55 -4.17 -5.55
N PHE A 68 -19.35 -3.26 -6.09
CA PHE A 68 -18.85 -2.07 -6.79
C PHE A 68 -18.48 -0.89 -5.87
N GLN A 69 -18.94 -0.90 -4.61
CA GLN A 69 -18.57 0.06 -3.57
C GLN A 69 -18.55 1.54 -4.05
N PRO A 70 -19.67 2.11 -4.52
CA PRO A 70 -19.72 3.52 -4.86
C PRO A 70 -19.44 4.40 -3.64
N SER A 71 -19.09 5.67 -3.85
CA SER A 71 -18.61 6.58 -2.79
C SER A 71 -19.45 6.61 -1.50
N PRO A 72 -20.81 6.60 -1.53
CA PRO A 72 -21.61 6.56 -0.31
C PRO A 72 -21.39 5.28 0.53
N VAL A 73 -21.18 4.14 -0.13
CA VAL A 73 -20.90 2.86 0.55
C VAL A 73 -19.51 2.91 1.18
N LYS A 74 -18.51 3.40 0.45
CA LYS A 74 -17.15 3.61 0.99
C LYS A 74 -17.16 4.54 2.21
N ALA A 75 -17.95 5.61 2.19
CA ALA A 75 -18.07 6.54 3.32
C ALA A 75 -18.62 5.85 4.58
N VAL A 76 -19.64 4.99 4.45
CA VAL A 76 -20.20 4.22 5.58
C VAL A 76 -19.21 3.16 6.06
N LEU A 77 -18.52 2.46 5.16
CA LEU A 77 -17.48 1.50 5.52
C LEU A 77 -16.28 2.18 6.20
N GLY A 78 -15.96 3.43 5.85
CA GLY A 78 -14.93 4.24 6.50
C GLY A 78 -15.24 4.63 7.94
N LEU A 79 -16.50 4.49 8.39
CA LEU A 79 -16.88 4.63 9.80
C LEU A 79 -16.60 3.35 10.62
N SER A 80 -16.26 2.24 9.95
CA SER A 80 -15.94 0.98 10.61
C SER A 80 -14.68 1.14 11.46
N GLY A 81 -14.75 0.73 12.72
CA GLY A 81 -13.55 0.56 13.56
C GLY A 81 -12.71 -0.66 13.14
N ASN A 82 -13.28 -1.55 12.32
CA ASN A 82 -12.60 -2.68 11.72
C ASN A 82 -12.29 -2.39 10.27
N LEU A 83 -11.07 -1.92 10.09
CA LEU A 83 -10.51 -1.54 8.81
C LEU A 83 -9.75 -2.72 8.17
N GLY A 84 -10.06 -3.95 8.61
CA GLY A 84 -9.37 -5.17 8.19
C GLY A 84 -8.03 -5.38 8.91
N PRO A 85 -7.29 -6.45 8.59
CA PRO A 85 -5.92 -6.65 9.05
C PRO A 85 -4.95 -5.66 8.40
N ALA A 86 -5.46 -4.55 7.84
CA ALA A 86 -4.71 -3.63 7.01
C ALA A 86 -3.43 -3.29 7.75
N LEU A 87 -2.35 -3.89 7.26
CA LEU A 87 -0.99 -3.67 7.71
C LEU A 87 -0.67 -2.17 7.58
N ASP A 88 -1.43 -1.47 6.73
CA ASP A 88 -1.21 -0.14 6.19
C ASP A 88 -2.41 0.76 6.56
N ARG A 89 -2.17 1.86 7.29
CA ARG A 89 -3.17 2.91 7.58
C ARG A 89 -2.70 4.20 6.94
N PHE A 90 -3.50 4.77 6.05
CA PHE A 90 -3.20 6.04 5.41
C PHE A 90 -4.26 7.10 5.75
N GLU A 91 -3.82 8.29 6.13
CA GLU A 91 -4.67 9.41 6.47
C GLU A 91 -4.06 10.70 5.93
N MET A 92 -4.82 11.46 5.15
CA MET A 92 -4.46 12.82 4.71
C MET A 92 -5.35 13.84 5.39
N THR A 93 -4.72 14.89 5.92
CA THR A 93 -5.35 16.02 6.62
C THR A 93 -4.73 17.33 6.13
N GLU A 94 -5.25 18.47 6.59
CA GLU A 94 -4.64 19.77 6.27
C GLU A 94 -3.21 19.89 6.85
N GLU A 95 -2.95 19.26 7.99
CA GLU A 95 -1.65 19.33 8.69
C GLU A 95 -0.57 18.44 8.09
N GLY A 96 -0.96 17.48 7.26
CA GLY A 96 -0.05 16.39 6.94
C GLY A 96 -0.70 15.13 6.42
N MET A 97 0.18 14.22 6.07
CA MET A 97 -0.15 12.84 5.80
C MET A 97 0.47 11.94 6.86
N LYS A 98 -0.30 10.98 7.34
CA LYS A 98 0.17 9.93 8.22
C LYS A 98 -0.01 8.56 7.58
N TYR A 99 1.06 7.78 7.58
CA TYR A 99 1.04 6.39 7.14
C TYR A 99 1.60 5.47 8.24
N ASP A 100 0.80 4.53 8.74
CA ASP A 100 1.27 3.51 9.68
C ASP A 100 1.38 2.16 8.94
N PHE A 101 2.52 1.48 9.06
CA PHE A 101 2.75 0.13 8.55
C PHE A 101 3.15 -0.84 9.68
N THR A 102 2.42 -1.95 9.86
CA THR A 102 2.65 -2.90 10.96
C THR A 102 2.86 -4.31 10.40
N PRO A 103 4.05 -4.65 9.88
CA PRO A 103 4.33 -5.95 9.28
C PRO A 103 4.26 -7.10 10.29
N SER A 104 4.53 -6.84 11.57
CA SER A 104 4.44 -7.83 12.64
C SER A 104 3.97 -7.19 13.96
N PRO A 105 3.45 -7.96 14.93
CA PRO A 105 3.03 -7.40 16.21
C PRO A 105 4.14 -6.68 17.00
N SER A 106 5.40 -7.04 16.75
CA SER A 106 6.57 -6.49 17.43
C SER A 106 7.25 -5.35 16.67
N TYR A 107 6.73 -4.98 15.49
CA TYR A 107 7.34 -3.98 14.62
C TYR A 107 6.27 -3.09 13.99
N LYS A 108 6.37 -1.78 14.21
CA LYS A 108 5.53 -0.78 13.58
C LYS A 108 6.39 0.34 13.01
N LEU A 109 6.17 0.63 11.73
CA LEU A 109 6.66 1.79 11.01
C LEU A 109 5.55 2.85 10.98
N SER A 110 5.88 4.11 11.20
CA SER A 110 4.94 5.23 11.10
C SER A 110 5.62 6.42 10.44
N LEU A 111 5.08 6.87 9.32
CA LEU A 111 5.55 8.01 8.56
C LEU A 111 4.59 9.18 8.78
N ASP A 112 5.09 10.30 9.27
CA ASP A 112 4.37 11.56 9.43
C ASP A 112 5.00 12.61 8.51
N ILE A 113 4.30 12.97 7.44
CA ILE A 113 4.71 14.02 6.49
C ILE A 113 3.92 15.28 6.83
N ARG A 114 4.62 16.31 7.28
CA ARG A 114 4.05 17.64 7.50
C ARG A 114 4.00 18.40 6.20
N THR A 115 2.82 18.89 5.90
CA THR A 115 2.55 19.67 4.69
C THR A 115 3.19 21.04 4.80
N GLY A 116 3.81 21.49 3.72
CA GLY A 116 4.32 22.85 3.62
C GLY A 116 3.28 23.81 3.05
N SER A 117 3.69 25.06 2.80
CA SER A 117 2.80 26.17 2.47
C SER A 117 2.09 26.05 1.12
N THR A 118 2.57 25.18 0.22
CA THR A 118 2.00 25.00 -1.13
C THR A 118 1.08 23.79 -1.24
N TYR A 119 0.93 23.01 -0.15
CA TYR A 119 0.02 21.88 -0.12
C TYR A 119 -1.45 22.32 -0.20
N SER A 120 -2.25 21.57 -0.97
CA SER A 120 -3.68 21.84 -1.13
C SER A 120 -4.51 20.56 -1.10
N LEU A 121 -5.40 20.41 -0.11
CA LEU A 121 -6.36 19.30 -0.09
C LEU A 121 -7.36 19.33 -1.25
N LYS A 122 -7.61 20.50 -1.86
CA LYS A 122 -8.53 20.62 -2.99
C LYS A 122 -7.93 20.12 -4.29
N ASN A 123 -6.61 20.22 -4.43
CA ASN A 123 -5.84 19.69 -5.54
C ASN A 123 -4.63 18.96 -4.97
N PRO A 124 -4.83 17.76 -4.40
CA PRO A 124 -3.79 17.08 -3.63
C PRO A 124 -2.60 16.73 -4.54
N PRO A 125 -1.36 16.84 -4.02
CA PRO A 125 -0.19 16.38 -4.74
C PRO A 125 -0.30 14.87 -5.00
N ARG A 126 0.32 14.42 -6.09
CA ARG A 126 0.59 13.00 -6.29
C ARG A 126 1.71 12.60 -5.38
N LEU A 127 1.54 11.45 -4.74
CA LEU A 127 2.48 10.91 -3.78
C LEU A 127 2.58 9.40 -3.93
N ALA A 128 3.81 8.90 -3.88
CA ALA A 128 4.12 7.50 -3.68
C ALA A 128 5.11 7.35 -2.51
N VAL A 129 4.94 6.28 -1.74
CA VAL A 129 5.84 5.86 -0.67
C VAL A 129 6.17 4.40 -0.93
N TRP A 130 7.46 4.04 -0.95
CA TRP A 130 7.88 2.66 -1.17
C TRP A 130 9.18 2.35 -0.43
N LEU A 131 9.55 1.07 -0.48
CA LEU A 131 10.76 0.54 0.12
C LEU A 131 11.73 0.08 -0.96
N GLU A 132 13.01 0.37 -0.77
CA GLU A 132 14.10 -0.15 -1.59
C GLU A 132 15.13 -0.90 -0.75
N ASN A 133 15.80 -1.89 -1.33
CA ASN A 133 16.94 -2.55 -0.71
C ASN A 133 18.24 -1.73 -0.93
N GLN A 134 19.37 -2.21 -0.38
CA GLN A 134 20.68 -1.54 -0.56
C GLN A 134 21.12 -1.41 -2.03
N SER A 135 20.65 -2.33 -2.87
CA SER A 135 20.92 -2.36 -4.31
C SER A 135 19.93 -1.52 -5.12
N PHE A 136 19.12 -0.66 -4.46
CA PHE A 136 18.15 0.25 -5.08
C PHE A 136 17.01 -0.44 -5.83
N TYR A 137 16.77 -1.73 -5.56
CA TYR A 137 15.62 -2.45 -6.10
C TYR A 137 14.38 -2.18 -5.28
N HIS A 138 13.24 -2.06 -5.97
CA HIS A 138 11.93 -1.94 -5.35
C HIS A 138 11.59 -3.21 -4.56
N ILE A 139 11.19 -3.04 -3.30
CA ILE A 139 10.71 -4.13 -2.44
C ILE A 139 9.19 -4.12 -2.40
N LYS A 140 8.59 -2.99 -1.98
CA LYS A 140 7.14 -2.85 -1.81
C LYS A 140 6.71 -1.40 -1.93
N THR A 141 5.64 -1.16 -2.68
CA THR A 141 4.87 0.08 -2.61
C THR A 141 4.02 0.07 -1.34
N LEU A 142 4.26 1.04 -0.45
CA LEU A 142 3.53 1.23 0.79
C LEU A 142 2.27 2.08 0.57
N TYR A 143 2.40 3.10 -0.27
CA TYR A 143 1.30 3.97 -0.66
C TYR A 143 1.53 4.51 -2.07
N ALA A 144 0.44 4.69 -2.83
CA ALA A 144 0.43 5.44 -4.07
C ALA A 144 -0.93 6.15 -4.17
N SER A 145 -0.93 7.40 -4.63
CA SER A 145 -2.17 8.17 -4.80
C SER A 145 -3.10 7.51 -5.83
N GLU A 146 -4.41 7.54 -5.57
CA GLU A 146 -5.39 7.02 -6.52
C GLU A 146 -5.69 8.07 -7.60
N SER A 147 -4.92 8.06 -8.70
CA SER A 147 -5.17 8.91 -9.87
C SER A 147 -4.68 8.27 -11.17
N GLU A 148 -5.29 8.65 -12.30
CA GLU A 148 -4.93 8.10 -13.62
C GLU A 148 -3.54 8.57 -14.10
N ASP A 149 -3.15 9.80 -13.73
CA ASP A 149 -1.91 10.47 -14.11
C ASP A 149 -0.71 10.11 -13.19
N ILE A 150 -0.89 9.24 -12.19
CA ILE A 150 0.15 9.01 -11.16
C ILE A 150 1.49 8.56 -11.74
N LYS A 151 1.47 7.67 -12.74
CA LYS A 151 2.70 7.12 -13.33
C LYS A 151 3.48 8.16 -14.15
N GLU A 152 2.77 9.14 -14.68
CA GLU A 152 3.36 10.25 -15.45
C GLU A 152 3.91 11.32 -14.49
N MET A 153 3.19 11.57 -13.40
CA MET A 153 3.53 12.56 -12.38
C MET A 153 4.64 12.11 -11.42
N LEU A 154 4.79 10.80 -11.21
CA LEU A 154 5.77 10.17 -10.33
C LEU A 154 6.62 9.16 -11.13
N PRO A 155 7.44 9.64 -12.08
CA PRO A 155 8.12 8.78 -13.03
C PRO A 155 9.19 7.87 -12.39
N TYR A 156 9.83 8.30 -11.30
CA TYR A 156 10.87 7.49 -10.66
C TYR A 156 10.28 6.25 -10.01
N TRP A 157 9.24 6.42 -9.19
CA TRP A 157 8.49 5.32 -8.59
C TRP A 157 7.90 4.41 -9.66
N ALA A 158 7.29 4.98 -10.71
CA ALA A 158 6.71 4.19 -11.80
C ALA A 158 7.75 3.31 -12.51
N PHE A 159 8.97 3.85 -12.73
CA PHE A 159 10.10 3.10 -13.28
C PHE A 159 10.53 1.96 -12.35
N LYS A 160 10.67 2.21 -11.04
CA LYS A 160 11.04 1.20 -10.04
C LYS A 160 10.03 0.06 -9.95
N VAL A 161 8.74 0.37 -9.97
CA VAL A 161 7.66 -0.63 -9.98
C VAL A 161 7.70 -1.46 -11.26
N LYS A 162 7.88 -0.82 -12.42
CA LYS A 162 7.95 -1.52 -13.71
C LYS A 162 9.11 -2.54 -13.72
N GLY A 163 10.31 -2.14 -13.30
CA GLY A 163 11.45 -3.06 -13.25
C GLY A 163 11.22 -4.25 -12.32
N TRP A 164 10.51 -4.05 -11.22
CA TRP A 164 10.12 -5.14 -10.32
C TRP A 164 9.08 -6.08 -10.93
N GLU A 165 8.05 -5.55 -11.61
CA GLU A 165 7.05 -6.37 -12.30
C GLU A 165 7.67 -7.22 -13.41
N GLU A 166 8.63 -6.66 -14.16
CA GLU A 166 9.39 -7.36 -15.19
C GLU A 166 10.26 -8.48 -14.60
N ALA A 167 11.03 -8.19 -13.54
CA ALA A 167 11.86 -9.17 -12.86
C ALA A 167 11.04 -10.33 -12.25
N LYS A 168 9.88 -10.01 -11.65
CA LYS A 168 8.97 -11.02 -11.10
C LYS A 168 8.44 -11.95 -12.20
N LYS A 169 8.05 -11.39 -13.35
CA LYS A 169 7.56 -12.16 -14.49
C LYS A 169 8.65 -13.07 -15.06
N GLU A 170 9.88 -12.58 -15.19
CA GLU A 170 11.02 -13.38 -15.67
C GLU A 170 11.33 -14.56 -14.73
N ALA A 171 11.30 -14.32 -13.41
CA ALA A 171 11.49 -15.39 -12.42
C ALA A 171 10.39 -16.46 -12.48
N GLU A 172 9.12 -16.04 -12.64
CA GLU A 172 7.99 -16.96 -12.85
C GLU A 172 8.15 -17.79 -14.15
N GLU A 173 8.63 -17.17 -15.24
CA GLU A 173 8.83 -17.82 -16.54
C GLU A 173 10.02 -18.80 -16.55
N THR A 174 11.08 -18.49 -15.81
CA THR A 174 12.28 -19.34 -15.70
C THR A 174 12.11 -20.49 -14.71
N GLY A 175 11.00 -20.53 -13.97
CA GLY A 175 10.69 -21.60 -13.01
C GLY A 175 11.64 -21.62 -11.82
N VAL A 176 12.34 -20.52 -11.56
CA VAL A 176 13.13 -20.32 -10.35
C VAL A 176 12.14 -20.02 -9.23
N ASP A 177 12.09 -20.86 -8.21
CA ASP A 177 11.29 -20.57 -7.03
C ASP A 177 11.82 -19.26 -6.41
N LEU A 178 10.94 -18.26 -6.31
CA LEU A 178 11.24 -16.92 -5.82
C LEU A 178 11.82 -16.92 -4.40
N ASN A 179 11.63 -18.02 -3.65
CA ASN A 179 12.19 -18.23 -2.31
C ASN A 179 13.37 -19.22 -2.28
N GLU A 180 13.62 -19.99 -3.36
CA GLU A 180 14.72 -20.98 -3.44
C GLU A 180 15.79 -20.62 -4.48
N SER A 181 16.10 -19.33 -4.69
CA SER A 181 17.33 -18.94 -5.42
C SER A 181 18.60 -19.23 -4.60
N VAL A 182 18.69 -20.45 -4.08
CA VAL A 182 19.82 -21.09 -3.40
C VAL A 182 20.29 -22.21 -4.32
N ASP A 183 20.79 -21.86 -5.52
CA ASP A 183 21.61 -22.82 -6.28
C ASP A 183 23.06 -22.38 -6.27
N ALA A 184 23.88 -23.34 -5.85
CA ALA A 184 25.28 -23.19 -5.51
C ALA A 184 26.11 -22.88 -6.75
N VAL A 185 26.95 -21.84 -6.68
CA VAL A 185 28.32 -21.73 -7.27
C VAL A 185 28.83 -20.26 -7.31
N SER A 186 28.02 -19.27 -6.94
CA SER A 186 28.53 -17.95 -6.50
C SER A 186 27.74 -17.50 -5.28
N GLY A 187 28.38 -17.41 -4.12
CA GLY A 187 27.70 -16.96 -2.90
C GLY A 187 27.10 -15.57 -3.08
N ALA A 188 25.79 -15.51 -3.32
CA ALA A 188 25.03 -14.28 -3.44
C ALA A 188 24.74 -13.74 -2.03
N THR A 189 24.84 -12.43 -1.87
CA THR A 189 24.49 -11.68 -0.66
C THR A 189 23.02 -11.91 -0.29
N GLU A 190 22.66 -11.82 0.99
CA GLU A 190 21.29 -12.03 1.56
C GLU A 190 20.17 -11.15 0.95
N ASN A 191 20.46 -10.32 -0.07
CA ASN A 191 19.61 -9.26 -0.61
C ASN A 191 18.72 -9.68 -1.81
N GLY A 192 18.38 -10.96 -1.94
CA GLY A 192 17.68 -11.53 -3.11
C GLY A 192 16.17 -11.76 -2.95
N SER A 193 15.61 -11.56 -1.75
CA SER A 193 14.19 -11.84 -1.50
C SER A 193 13.26 -10.81 -2.15
N PHE A 194 12.04 -11.24 -2.51
CA PHE A 194 10.94 -10.34 -2.87
C PHE A 194 9.92 -10.16 -1.74
N ASP A 195 10.11 -10.83 -0.58
CA ASP A 195 9.27 -10.65 0.60
C ASP A 195 9.71 -9.41 1.39
N PRO A 196 8.84 -8.40 1.58
CA PRO A 196 9.16 -7.22 2.39
C PRO A 196 9.52 -7.55 3.84
N ALA A 197 9.00 -8.64 4.40
CA ALA A 197 9.31 -9.06 5.77
C ALA A 197 10.81 -9.36 5.94
N ASP A 198 11.47 -9.91 4.91
CA ASP A 198 12.88 -10.29 4.96
C ASP A 198 13.83 -9.08 5.09
N TYR A 199 13.37 -7.91 4.65
CA TYR A 199 14.13 -6.67 4.75
C TYR A 199 13.76 -5.85 5.99
N ILE A 200 12.47 -5.79 6.33
CA ILE A 200 11.94 -4.83 7.31
C ILE A 200 11.97 -5.41 8.72
N VAL A 201 11.63 -6.68 8.86
CA VAL A 201 11.58 -7.34 10.16
C VAL A 201 12.95 -7.93 10.42
N PRO A 202 13.62 -7.61 11.54
CA PRO A 202 14.84 -8.28 11.91
C PRO A 202 14.54 -9.77 12.08
N GLY A 203 15.11 -10.60 11.20
CA GLY A 203 15.06 -12.04 11.30
C GLY A 203 15.94 -12.56 12.45
N GLU A 204 16.12 -13.89 12.53
CA GLU A 204 17.14 -14.50 13.40
C GLU A 204 18.58 -14.23 12.92
N THR A 205 18.75 -13.49 11.83
CA THR A 205 20.06 -13.17 11.25
C THR A 205 20.75 -12.08 12.08
N ASN A 206 21.99 -12.34 12.48
CA ASN A 206 22.83 -11.38 13.20
C ASN A 206 23.50 -10.37 12.24
N SER A 207 22.96 -10.19 11.04
CA SER A 207 23.50 -9.34 9.97
C SER A 207 22.63 -8.11 9.75
N SER A 208 23.28 -6.95 9.59
CA SER A 208 22.63 -5.71 9.18
C SER A 208 22.28 -5.79 7.69
N MET A 209 20.99 -5.63 7.38
CA MET A 209 20.46 -5.49 6.03
C MET A 209 19.66 -4.19 5.91
N PRO A 210 20.34 -3.04 5.71
CA PRO A 210 19.69 -1.76 5.56
C PRO A 210 18.72 -1.73 4.37
N TYR A 211 17.62 -0.99 4.55
CA TYR A 211 16.67 -0.68 3.48
C TYR A 211 16.37 0.81 3.47
N ARG A 212 15.79 1.32 2.39
CA ARG A 212 15.42 2.73 2.27
C ARG A 212 13.91 2.89 2.24
N VAL A 213 13.42 3.87 2.99
CA VAL A 213 12.06 4.39 2.82
C VAL A 213 12.14 5.57 1.87
N MET A 214 11.43 5.48 0.76
CA MET A 214 11.43 6.45 -0.32
C MET A 214 10.07 7.15 -0.39
N ILE A 215 10.09 8.43 -0.72
CA ILE A 215 8.91 9.24 -1.01
C ILE A 215 9.16 9.98 -2.32
N GLU A 216 8.21 9.92 -3.24
CA GLU A 216 8.16 10.80 -4.41
C GLU A 216 6.86 11.59 -4.37
N ILE A 217 6.96 12.91 -4.44
CA ILE A 217 5.83 13.83 -4.35
C ILE A 217 5.86 14.85 -5.49
N ASN A 218 4.71 15.14 -6.08
CA ASN A 218 4.57 16.13 -7.13
C ASN A 218 3.25 16.90 -7.05
N GLN A 219 3.28 18.21 -7.28
CA GLN A 219 2.09 19.03 -7.36
C GLN A 219 1.67 19.19 -8.83
N PRO A 220 0.43 18.81 -9.22
CA PRO A 220 -0.03 19.00 -10.58
C PRO A 220 -0.08 20.48 -11.01
N ALA A 221 0.48 20.77 -12.19
CA ALA A 221 0.47 22.08 -12.83
C ALA A 221 1.05 23.18 -11.93
N ASP A 222 2.32 23.03 -11.56
CA ASP A 222 3.06 23.88 -10.63
C ASP A 222 4.19 24.69 -11.34
N PRO A 223 3.83 25.74 -12.12
CA PRO A 223 4.80 26.52 -12.88
C PRO A 223 5.68 27.42 -12.02
N THR A 224 6.88 27.72 -12.51
CA THR A 224 7.75 28.81 -12.03
C THR A 224 8.12 29.76 -13.17
N GLU A 225 8.86 30.82 -12.87
CA GLU A 225 9.41 31.69 -13.93
C GLU A 225 10.35 30.94 -14.89
N LYS A 226 10.96 29.82 -14.45
CA LYS A 226 11.95 29.06 -15.20
C LYS A 226 11.42 27.74 -15.78
N MET A 227 10.23 27.28 -15.36
CA MET A 227 9.68 25.98 -15.73
C MET A 227 8.16 26.06 -15.92
N GLU A 228 7.64 25.43 -16.99
CA GLU A 228 6.20 25.34 -17.22
C GLU A 228 5.50 24.44 -16.19
N ASP A 229 6.21 23.43 -15.69
CA ASP A 229 5.77 22.56 -14.60
C ASP A 229 7.01 22.05 -13.86
N GLN A 230 6.98 22.08 -12.53
CA GLN A 230 8.07 21.55 -11.72
C GLN A 230 8.01 20.02 -11.68
N PRO A 231 9.17 19.33 -11.72
CA PRO A 231 9.20 17.87 -11.60
C PRO A 231 8.96 17.45 -10.15
N SER A 232 8.68 16.16 -9.97
CA SER A 232 8.55 15.55 -8.65
C SER A 232 9.84 15.69 -7.82
N LEU A 233 9.68 15.67 -6.50
CA LEU A 233 10.78 15.65 -5.54
C LEU A 233 10.84 14.31 -4.83
N ILE A 234 12.06 13.83 -4.59
CA ILE A 234 12.32 12.54 -3.94
C ILE A 234 12.96 12.79 -2.57
N TYR A 235 12.36 12.19 -1.55
CA TYR A 235 12.89 12.16 -0.19
C TYR A 235 13.24 10.72 0.18
N GLN A 236 14.29 10.53 0.97
CA GLN A 236 14.68 9.20 1.42
C GLN A 236 15.13 9.19 2.88
N VAL A 237 15.05 8.02 3.50
CA VAL A 237 15.84 7.69 4.69
C VAL A 237 16.29 6.25 4.62
N GLU A 238 17.54 6.00 5.01
CA GLU A 238 18.09 4.66 5.15
C GLU A 238 17.87 4.17 6.58
N VAL A 239 17.36 2.94 6.71
CA VAL A 239 17.05 2.28 7.96
C VAL A 239 17.89 1.02 8.05
N ASP A 240 18.72 0.93 9.09
CA ASP A 240 19.34 -0.34 9.47
C ASP A 240 18.29 -1.22 10.16
N ASN A 241 17.96 -2.37 9.57
CA ASN A 241 16.95 -3.26 10.13
C ASN A 241 17.41 -3.96 11.42
N TYR A 242 18.72 -4.09 11.64
CA TYR A 242 19.30 -4.73 12.80
C TYR A 242 19.14 -3.86 14.06
N ASP A 243 19.51 -2.58 13.95
CA ASP A 243 19.39 -1.57 15.03
C ASP A 243 18.74 -0.27 14.51
N PRO A 244 17.42 -0.29 14.20
CA PRO A 244 16.74 0.87 13.65
C PRO A 244 16.59 1.97 14.70
N ARG A 245 16.96 3.20 14.34
CA ARG A 245 16.67 4.36 15.17
C ARG A 245 15.16 4.59 15.25
N THR A 246 14.68 4.90 16.45
CA THR A 246 13.26 5.15 16.70
C THR A 246 12.70 6.32 15.90
N PHE A 247 13.48 7.39 15.71
CA PHE A 247 13.06 8.60 14.99
C PHE A 247 14.12 8.97 13.94
N GLN A 248 13.70 9.15 12.71
CA GLN A 248 14.58 9.46 11.59
C GLN A 248 13.89 10.42 10.63
N LEU A 249 14.56 11.50 10.23
CA LEU A 249 14.02 12.45 9.25
C LEU A 249 14.38 11.97 7.85
N LEU A 250 13.44 12.10 6.91
CA LEU A 250 13.74 11.90 5.51
C LEU A 250 14.41 13.15 4.95
N GLU A 251 15.42 12.92 4.12
CA GLU A 251 16.20 13.95 3.46
C GLU A 251 15.75 14.08 2.01
N LEU A 252 15.63 15.32 1.52
CA LEU A 252 15.44 15.59 0.09
C LEU A 252 16.70 15.20 -0.66
N VAL A 253 16.60 14.23 -1.57
CA VAL A 253 17.75 13.76 -2.37
C VAL A 253 17.81 14.36 -3.76
N GLY A 254 16.69 14.83 -4.29
CA GLY A 254 16.68 15.44 -5.61
C GLY A 254 15.36 15.31 -6.34
N TYR A 255 15.45 15.39 -7.67
CA TYR A 255 14.35 15.20 -8.60
C TYR A 255 14.76 14.23 -9.71
N PRO A 256 13.81 13.48 -10.30
CA PRO A 256 14.14 12.48 -11.31
C PRO A 256 14.36 13.10 -12.69
N VAL A 257 15.38 12.61 -13.39
CA VAL A 257 15.73 12.98 -14.76
C VAL A 257 15.82 11.72 -15.59
N LYS A 258 15.12 11.72 -16.73
CA LYS A 258 15.20 10.64 -17.70
C LYS A 258 16.50 10.72 -18.48
N GLU A 259 17.26 9.63 -18.44
CA GLU A 259 18.54 9.47 -19.11
C GLU A 259 18.58 8.19 -19.94
N LYS A 260 19.68 8.01 -20.66
CA LYS A 260 20.02 6.73 -21.28
C LYS A 260 21.29 6.19 -20.64
N ASN A 261 21.26 4.94 -20.22
CA ASN A 261 22.45 4.26 -19.71
C ASN A 261 23.46 3.97 -20.85
N GLU A 262 24.62 3.39 -20.50
CA GLU A 262 25.67 3.04 -21.47
C GLU A 262 25.20 2.05 -22.56
N GLU A 263 24.16 1.28 -22.28
CA GLU A 263 23.55 0.29 -23.18
C GLU A 263 22.42 0.91 -24.04
N GLY A 264 22.12 2.18 -23.84
CA GLY A 264 21.09 2.92 -24.58
C GLY A 264 19.66 2.72 -24.07
N GLU A 265 19.49 2.03 -22.94
CA GLU A 265 18.23 1.81 -22.27
C GLU A 265 17.84 3.03 -21.43
N GLU A 266 16.53 3.23 -21.25
CA GLU A 266 16.03 4.37 -20.49
C GLU A 266 16.22 4.15 -18.98
N GLU A 267 16.88 5.11 -18.31
CA GLU A 267 17.10 5.13 -16.87
C GLU A 267 16.54 6.42 -16.26
N TRP A 268 16.21 6.39 -14.98
CA TRP A 268 15.84 7.58 -14.22
C TRP A 268 16.87 7.86 -13.14
N ALA A 269 17.70 8.88 -13.37
CA ALA A 269 18.71 9.35 -12.42
C ALA A 269 18.12 10.41 -11.47
N ILE A 270 18.67 10.55 -10.27
CA ILE A 270 18.27 11.59 -9.31
C ILE A 270 19.28 12.74 -9.36
N TYR A 271 18.78 13.94 -9.68
CA TYR A 271 19.58 15.16 -9.78
C TYR A 271 19.33 16.07 -8.60
N TYR A 272 20.37 16.81 -8.18
CA TYR A 272 20.23 17.81 -7.12
C TYR A 272 19.29 18.94 -7.53
N VAL A 273 18.40 19.31 -6.61
CA VAL A 273 17.55 20.49 -6.77
C VAL A 273 18.39 21.76 -6.87
N ASP A 274 17.97 22.67 -7.73
CA ASP A 274 18.59 23.98 -7.93
C ASP A 274 17.59 25.14 -7.86
N GLU A 275 18.06 26.35 -8.14
CA GLU A 275 17.32 27.60 -8.14
C GLU A 275 16.18 27.71 -9.17
N ARG A 276 15.84 26.64 -9.91
CA ARG A 276 14.65 26.58 -10.77
C ARG A 276 13.40 26.15 -10.02
N PHE A 277 13.58 25.49 -8.88
CA PHE A 277 12.51 25.04 -8.01
C PHE A 277 12.05 26.16 -7.08
N GLY A 278 10.74 26.25 -6.89
CA GLY A 278 10.07 27.21 -6.04
C GLY A 278 9.04 26.53 -5.16
N SER A 279 7.78 26.51 -5.61
CA SER A 279 6.64 25.97 -4.86
C SER A 279 6.76 24.48 -4.53
N ALA A 280 7.40 23.67 -5.37
CA ALA A 280 7.60 22.24 -5.10
C ALA A 280 8.42 22.00 -3.83
N MET A 281 9.41 22.85 -3.55
CA MET A 281 10.24 22.79 -2.34
C MET A 281 9.47 23.12 -1.06
N SER A 282 8.28 23.69 -1.19
CA SER A 282 7.40 24.05 -0.07
C SER A 282 6.23 23.09 0.08
N LEU A 283 6.23 21.94 -0.62
CA LEU A 283 5.17 20.93 -0.50
C LEU A 283 5.26 20.13 0.80
N VAL A 284 6.48 19.82 1.22
CA VAL A 284 6.78 19.07 2.43
C VAL A 284 7.63 19.96 3.34
N ASP A 285 7.14 20.23 4.54
CA ASP A 285 7.91 20.94 5.56
C ASP A 285 8.89 19.98 6.25
N SER A 286 8.39 18.80 6.62
CA SER A 286 9.22 17.72 7.17
C SER A 286 8.57 16.36 6.94
N ALA A 287 9.38 15.31 6.88
CA ALA A 287 8.90 13.95 6.87
C ALA A 287 9.66 13.13 7.92
N LEU A 288 8.92 12.58 8.88
CA LEU A 288 9.45 11.87 10.04
C LEU A 288 9.06 10.40 9.95
N LEU A 289 10.05 9.54 9.91
CA LEU A 289 9.92 8.12 10.13
C LEU A 289 10.05 7.80 11.62
N ARG A 290 9.07 7.09 12.16
CA ARG A 290 9.11 6.49 13.49
C ARG A 290 9.05 4.97 13.38
N ILE A 291 9.93 4.28 14.10
CA ILE A 291 9.96 2.82 14.20
C ILE A 291 9.76 2.45 15.66
N ASP A 292 8.66 1.77 15.96
CA ASP A 292 8.39 1.16 17.25
C ASP A 292 8.70 -0.35 17.17
N ARG A 293 9.70 -0.78 17.94
CA ARG A 293 10.10 -2.20 18.08
C ARG A 293 9.93 -2.63 19.53
N SER A 294 9.16 -3.69 19.78
CA SER A 294 9.16 -4.34 21.09
C SER A 294 10.31 -5.35 21.15
N GLN A 295 11.18 -5.25 22.15
CA GLN A 295 12.15 -6.31 22.45
C GLN A 295 11.38 -7.60 22.75
N GLN A 296 11.69 -8.69 22.04
CA GLN A 296 11.30 -10.04 22.47
C GLN A 296 12.24 -10.53 23.55
#